data_AF-A0A936LQB9-F1
#
_entry.id   AF-A0A936LQB9-F1
#
_cell.length_a   1.000
_cell.length_b   1.000
_cell.length_c   1.000
_cell.angle_alpha   90.00
_cell.angle_beta   90.00
_cell.angle_gamma   90.00
#
_symmetry.space_group_name_H-M   'P 1'
#
loop_
_entity.id
_entity.type
_entity.pdbx_description
1 polymer ?
#
loop_
_entity_poly.entity_id
_entity_poly.type
_entity_poly.pdbx_seq_one_letter_code
_entity_poly.pdbx_strand_id
1 'polypeptide(L)'
;MEHQGIDRTSPRRNFLGMLTGGAALLGLSAFAAPLRLNAKDQDMGGSPIGEGDANEYDQWFGKLKGSHRVVYDAPQPHAVFPFAWPKVFLMTNEQTGSPASDCGVVVVLRHDAICYAFQDPMWAKYGFAEAFHAKDHGPVFQAADAATATLTRNPFWNTKPGDFKVPGIGVVDIGIKELQASGVMFCVCSAAMTVYSTAIAGGMGLKPEDVMAEWKANLIPDIQMVPSGVWALGRAQELKCAYIFAG
;
A
#
# COMPACT_ATOMS: atom_id res chain seq x y z
N MET A 1 27.05 -36.77 24.99
CA MET A 1 25.76 -36.05 25.11
C MET A 1 25.86 -35.18 26.34
N GLU A 2 26.05 -33.88 26.18
CA GLU A 2 25.40 -32.85 27.02
C GLU A 2 25.69 -31.49 26.40
N HIS A 3 24.61 -30.77 26.15
CA HIS A 3 24.54 -29.51 25.43
C HIS A 3 24.99 -28.35 26.33
N GLN A 4 25.91 -27.51 25.84
CA GLN A 4 26.09 -26.16 26.37
C GLN A 4 24.86 -25.32 25.98
N GLY A 5 23.99 -25.05 26.95
CA GLY A 5 22.87 -24.13 26.79
C GLY A 5 23.35 -22.68 26.81
N ILE A 6 23.16 -21.99 25.70
CA ILE A 6 23.36 -20.54 25.59
C ILE A 6 22.29 -19.83 26.42
N ASP A 7 22.74 -19.04 27.37
CA ASP A 7 21.92 -18.09 28.13
C ASP A 7 21.30 -17.04 27.20
N ARG A 8 19.98 -16.92 27.23
CA ARG A 8 19.22 -15.83 26.60
C ARG A 8 18.18 -15.30 27.59
N THR A 9 18.64 -14.62 28.62
CA THR A 9 17.76 -13.76 29.42
C THR A 9 17.23 -12.60 28.56
N SER A 10 15.91 -12.60 28.33
CA SER A 10 15.23 -11.53 27.58
C SER A 10 15.19 -10.22 28.39
N PRO A 11 15.38 -9.03 27.79
CA PRO A 11 15.42 -7.73 28.49
C PRO A 11 14.11 -7.29 29.17
N ARG A 12 13.03 -8.08 29.07
CA ARG A 12 11.68 -7.70 29.50
C ARG A 12 11.45 -7.72 31.01
N ARG A 13 12.41 -8.19 31.82
CA ARG A 13 12.27 -8.31 33.29
C ARG A 13 12.91 -7.18 34.11
N ASN A 14 13.68 -6.28 33.49
CA ASN A 14 14.29 -5.15 34.22
C ASN A 14 13.35 -3.96 34.44
N PHE A 15 12.19 -3.92 33.79
CA PHE A 15 11.27 -2.78 33.91
C PHE A 15 10.32 -2.86 35.11
N LEU A 16 10.16 -4.05 35.72
CA LEU A 16 9.29 -4.24 36.89
C LEU A 16 10.07 -4.26 38.22
N GLY A 17 11.41 -4.20 38.19
CA GLY A 17 12.26 -4.17 39.38
C GLY A 17 12.46 -2.79 40.00
N MET A 18 11.95 -1.72 39.38
CA MET A 18 12.26 -0.33 39.76
C MET A 18 11.16 0.35 40.61
N LEU A 19 10.14 -0.38 41.06
CA LEU A 19 9.02 0.17 41.85
C LEU A 19 8.88 -0.37 43.28
N THR A 20 9.83 -1.16 43.78
CA THR A 20 9.69 -1.86 45.08
C THR A 20 10.78 -1.58 46.12
N GLY A 21 11.62 -0.55 45.93
CA GLY A 21 12.70 -0.22 46.86
C GLY A 21 12.69 1.23 47.36
N GLY A 22 11.87 1.55 48.35
CA GLY A 22 11.91 2.85 49.03
C GLY A 22 10.89 2.96 50.16
N ALA A 23 11.25 2.47 51.35
CA ALA A 23 10.45 2.62 52.56
C ALA A 23 10.68 4.00 53.22
N ALA A 24 9.58 4.62 53.68
CA ALA A 24 9.35 5.43 54.89
C ALA A 24 10.55 6.17 55.54
N LEU A 25 10.52 7.42 56.04
CA LEU A 25 9.47 8.24 56.67
C LEU A 25 10.15 9.58 57.03
N LEU A 26 9.61 10.77 56.72
CA LEU A 26 9.73 12.00 57.55
C LEU A 26 8.80 13.11 57.00
N GLY A 27 7.88 13.59 57.85
CA GLY A 27 7.37 14.98 57.81
C GLY A 27 5.94 15.18 57.28
N LEU A 28 4.98 15.36 58.19
CA LEU A 28 3.61 15.79 57.91
C LEU A 28 3.54 17.22 57.31
N SER A 29 2.46 17.44 56.54
CA SER A 29 1.83 18.74 56.22
C SER A 29 2.51 19.66 55.20
N ALA A 30 2.38 19.31 53.91
CA ALA A 30 2.25 20.30 52.84
C ALA A 30 1.32 19.75 51.73
N PHE A 31 0.06 20.22 51.78
CA PHE A 31 -0.91 20.27 50.68
C PHE A 31 -1.24 18.99 49.91
N ALA A 32 -2.37 18.39 50.28
CA ALA A 32 -3.24 17.67 49.37
C ALA A 32 -3.69 18.59 48.22
N ALA A 33 -2.91 18.63 47.14
CA ALA A 33 -3.44 18.87 45.81
C ALA A 33 -3.59 17.50 45.15
N PRO A 34 -4.74 17.15 44.54
CA PRO A 34 -4.74 16.01 43.64
C PRO A 34 -3.72 16.34 42.55
N LEU A 35 -2.66 15.56 42.46
CA LEU A 35 -1.90 15.42 41.24
C LEU A 35 -2.91 14.97 40.18
N ARG A 36 -3.51 15.94 39.50
CA ARG A 36 -4.19 15.70 38.23
C ARG A 36 -3.09 15.28 37.29
N LEU A 37 -2.83 13.99 37.27
CA LEU A 37 -2.18 13.33 36.17
C LEU A 37 -3.11 13.58 34.98
N ASN A 38 -2.87 14.67 34.24
CA ASN A 38 -3.38 14.79 32.90
C ASN A 38 -2.63 13.72 32.11
N ALA A 39 -3.15 12.50 32.13
CA ALA A 39 -3.03 11.65 30.98
C ALA A 39 -3.62 12.50 29.84
N LYS A 40 -2.73 13.11 29.05
CA LYS A 40 -3.07 13.38 27.67
C LYS A 40 -3.38 11.98 27.16
N ASP A 41 -4.66 11.65 27.08
CA ASP A 41 -5.12 10.86 25.96
C ASP A 41 -4.53 11.62 24.76
N GLN A 42 -3.39 11.14 24.27
CA GLN A 42 -3.08 11.36 22.88
C GLN A 42 -4.17 10.58 22.19
N ASP A 43 -5.27 11.28 21.96
CA ASP A 43 -6.20 10.91 20.93
C ASP A 43 -5.32 10.72 19.69
N MET A 44 -5.03 9.46 19.39
CA MET A 44 -4.51 9.02 18.09
C MET A 44 -5.60 9.22 17.02
N GLY A 45 -6.66 9.98 17.30
CA GLY A 45 -7.38 10.80 16.35
C GLY A 45 -6.48 11.91 15.82
N GLY A 46 -5.74 11.59 14.74
CA GLY A 46 -5.31 12.63 13.81
C GLY A 46 -6.48 13.56 13.53
N SER A 47 -6.29 14.85 13.80
CA SER A 47 -7.27 15.87 13.43
C SER A 47 -7.63 15.70 11.95
N PRO A 48 -8.89 15.94 11.54
CA PRO A 48 -9.19 16.07 10.12
C PRO A 48 -8.18 17.06 9.55
N ILE A 49 -7.46 16.66 8.50
CA ILE A 49 -6.55 17.55 7.78
C ILE A 49 -7.39 18.79 7.43
N GLY A 50 -7.09 19.91 8.10
CA GLY A 50 -7.92 21.11 8.01
C GLY A 50 -8.00 21.60 6.57
N GLU A 51 -9.20 22.01 6.15
CA GLU A 51 -9.56 22.48 4.79
C GLU A 51 -8.80 23.74 4.32
N GLY A 52 -7.78 24.20 5.04
CA GLY A 52 -7.13 25.49 4.81
C GLY A 52 -5.88 25.50 3.93
N ASP A 53 -5.08 24.43 3.87
CA ASP A 53 -3.79 24.41 3.13
C ASP A 53 -3.36 22.97 2.75
N ALA A 54 -4.31 22.08 2.50
CA ALA A 54 -4.01 20.70 2.10
C ALA A 54 -3.33 20.70 0.72
N ASN A 55 -2.10 20.17 0.63
CA ASN A 55 -1.43 19.97 -0.67
C ASN A 55 -2.23 18.98 -1.54
N GLU A 56 -1.91 18.89 -2.84
CA GLU A 56 -2.66 18.04 -3.79
C GLU A 56 -2.79 16.57 -3.33
N TYR A 57 -1.79 16.05 -2.62
CA TYR A 57 -1.79 14.67 -2.14
C TYR A 57 -2.72 14.49 -0.95
N ASP A 58 -2.77 15.47 -0.05
CA ASP A 58 -3.70 15.48 1.09
C ASP A 58 -5.14 15.61 0.61
N GLN A 59 -5.39 16.41 -0.44
CA GLN A 59 -6.70 16.48 -1.08
C GLN A 59 -7.09 15.16 -1.75
N TRP A 60 -6.14 14.48 -2.40
CA TRP A 60 -6.37 13.17 -2.99
C TRP A 60 -6.73 12.13 -1.91
N PHE A 61 -5.97 12.07 -0.83
CA PHE A 61 -6.27 11.21 0.31
C PHE A 61 -7.58 11.57 1.03
N GLY A 62 -8.00 12.83 1.01
CA GLY A 62 -9.30 13.27 1.52
C GLY A 62 -10.51 12.68 0.78
N LYS A 63 -10.30 12.09 -0.41
CA LYS A 63 -11.33 11.31 -1.12
C LYS A 63 -11.59 9.95 -0.47
N LEU A 64 -10.67 9.46 0.36
CA LEU A 64 -10.80 8.19 1.06
C LEU A 64 -11.87 8.30 2.15
N LYS A 65 -12.94 7.52 2.01
CA LYS A 65 -14.11 7.53 2.89
C LYS A 65 -14.41 6.13 3.43
N GLY A 66 -15.48 6.02 4.19
CA GLY A 66 -15.95 4.75 4.73
C GLY A 66 -15.40 4.43 6.12
N SER A 67 -16.12 3.59 6.86
CA SER A 67 -15.73 3.14 8.20
C SER A 67 -14.62 2.08 8.17
N HIS A 68 -14.54 1.29 7.09
CA HIS A 68 -13.55 0.23 6.89
C HIS A 68 -12.47 0.69 5.92
N ARG A 69 -11.32 1.15 6.44
CA ARG A 69 -10.22 1.66 5.61
C ARG A 69 -9.00 0.76 5.63
N VAL A 70 -8.45 0.50 4.45
CA VAL A 70 -7.26 -0.32 4.28
C VAL A 70 -6.33 0.26 3.22
N VAL A 71 -5.04 0.14 3.46
CA VAL A 71 -3.99 0.43 2.49
C VAL A 71 -3.19 -0.84 2.20
N TYR A 72 -3.04 -1.14 0.92
CA TYR A 72 -2.24 -2.25 0.41
C TYR A 72 -0.88 -1.74 -0.05
N ASP A 73 0.17 -2.31 0.52
CA ASP A 73 1.55 -2.08 0.10
C ASP A 73 1.96 -3.12 -0.95
N ALA A 74 2.24 -2.68 -2.17
CA ALA A 74 2.79 -3.51 -3.22
C ALA A 74 4.19 -3.00 -3.62
N PRO A 75 5.27 -3.54 -3.01
CA PRO A 75 6.64 -3.21 -3.44
C PRO A 75 7.12 -4.03 -4.65
N GLN A 76 6.42 -5.09 -5.00
CA GLN A 76 6.82 -6.04 -6.02
C GLN A 76 5.56 -6.52 -6.76
N PRO A 77 5.68 -7.10 -7.97
CA PRO A 77 4.51 -7.49 -8.74
C PRO A 77 3.59 -8.51 -8.05
N HIS A 78 4.16 -9.48 -7.32
CA HIS A 78 3.45 -10.48 -6.51
C HIS A 78 2.19 -11.07 -7.16
N ALA A 79 2.34 -11.50 -8.41
CA ALA A 79 1.28 -12.05 -9.24
C ALA A 79 0.04 -11.14 -9.25
N VAL A 80 -1.09 -11.62 -8.73
CA VAL A 80 -2.36 -10.88 -8.72
C VAL A 80 -2.68 -10.18 -7.40
N PHE A 81 -1.89 -10.39 -6.34
CA PHE A 81 -2.30 -9.98 -4.98
C PHE A 81 -2.52 -8.48 -4.80
N PRO A 82 -1.73 -7.58 -5.43
CA PRO A 82 -2.02 -6.14 -5.40
C PRO A 82 -3.42 -5.75 -5.90
N PHE A 83 -4.08 -6.61 -6.67
CA PHE A 83 -5.38 -6.37 -7.29
C PHE A 83 -6.49 -7.26 -6.73
N ALA A 84 -6.18 -8.53 -6.46
CA ALA A 84 -7.13 -9.50 -5.92
C ALA A 84 -7.54 -9.17 -4.49
N TRP A 85 -6.61 -8.73 -3.63
CA TRP A 85 -6.92 -8.48 -2.22
C TRP A 85 -7.82 -7.26 -1.98
N PRO A 86 -7.65 -6.12 -2.69
CA PRO A 86 -8.65 -5.06 -2.70
C PRO A 86 -10.07 -5.58 -3.00
N LYS A 87 -10.21 -6.43 -4.03
CA LYS A 87 -11.51 -7.02 -4.39
C LYS A 87 -12.05 -7.90 -3.28
N VAL A 88 -11.21 -8.77 -2.71
CA VAL A 88 -11.60 -9.65 -1.60
C VAL A 88 -12.03 -8.85 -0.38
N PHE A 89 -11.34 -7.74 -0.05
CA PHE A 89 -11.73 -6.88 1.06
C PHE A 89 -13.11 -6.28 0.86
N LEU A 90 -13.41 -5.74 -0.33
CA LEU A 90 -14.74 -5.23 -0.64
C LEU A 90 -15.81 -6.32 -0.53
N MET A 91 -15.59 -7.47 -1.17
CA MET A 91 -16.55 -8.58 -1.16
C MET A 91 -16.80 -9.15 0.24
N THR A 92 -15.76 -9.27 1.06
CA THR A 92 -15.88 -9.86 2.40
C THR A 92 -16.49 -8.88 3.42
N ASN A 93 -16.26 -7.58 3.26
CA ASN A 93 -17.01 -6.57 4.02
C ASN A 93 -18.51 -6.63 3.66
N GLU A 94 -18.86 -6.75 2.38
CA GLU A 94 -20.27 -6.91 1.97
C GLU A 94 -20.91 -8.16 2.58
N GLN A 95 -20.19 -9.29 2.57
CA GLN A 95 -20.65 -10.54 3.19
C GLN A 95 -20.82 -10.45 4.72
N THR A 96 -20.12 -9.50 5.36
CA THR A 96 -20.15 -9.31 6.82
C THR A 96 -20.98 -8.11 7.26
N GLY A 97 -21.66 -7.43 6.33
CA GLY A 97 -22.68 -6.42 6.61
C GLY A 97 -22.32 -4.98 6.25
N SER A 98 -21.13 -4.73 5.72
CA SER A 98 -20.68 -3.39 5.31
C SER A 98 -20.63 -3.27 3.79
N PRO A 99 -21.44 -2.40 3.16
CA PRO A 99 -21.43 -2.27 1.70
C PRO A 99 -20.07 -1.77 1.21
N ALA A 100 -19.66 -2.10 -0.03
CA ALA A 100 -18.41 -1.61 -0.61
C ALA A 100 -18.28 -0.08 -0.58
N SER A 101 -19.41 0.66 -0.64
CA SER A 101 -19.44 2.12 -0.52
C SER A 101 -19.01 2.66 0.85
N ASP A 102 -18.98 1.82 1.88
CA ASP A 102 -18.47 2.13 3.23
C ASP A 102 -17.03 1.61 3.46
N CYS A 103 -16.39 1.11 2.39
CA CYS A 103 -15.00 0.68 2.40
C CYS A 103 -14.13 1.72 1.67
N GLY A 104 -13.01 2.11 2.30
CA GLY A 104 -11.98 2.92 1.69
C GLY A 104 -10.74 2.08 1.41
N VAL A 105 -10.36 1.93 0.14
CA VAL A 105 -9.20 1.12 -0.24
C VAL A 105 -8.19 1.95 -1.01
N VAL A 106 -6.93 1.91 -0.58
CA VAL A 106 -5.79 2.47 -1.30
C VAL A 106 -4.81 1.36 -1.66
N VAL A 107 -4.36 1.29 -2.90
CA VAL A 107 -3.26 0.44 -3.34
C VAL A 107 -2.06 1.31 -3.69
N VAL A 108 -0.93 1.04 -3.04
CA VAL A 108 0.33 1.75 -3.25
C VAL A 108 1.24 0.90 -4.10
N LEU A 109 1.36 1.25 -5.38
CA LEU A 109 2.32 0.63 -6.31
C LEU A 109 3.68 1.31 -6.11
N ARG A 110 4.63 0.62 -5.49
CA ARG A 110 5.97 1.15 -5.24
C ARG A 110 7.05 0.15 -5.66
N HIS A 111 8.27 0.66 -5.75
CA HIS A 111 9.44 -0.11 -6.13
C HIS A 111 9.19 -0.84 -7.45
N ASP A 112 9.04 -2.16 -7.51
CA ASP A 112 8.96 -2.88 -8.78
C ASP A 112 7.52 -2.96 -9.31
N ALA A 113 6.54 -2.87 -8.40
CA ALA A 113 5.12 -2.87 -8.77
C ALA A 113 4.69 -1.61 -9.55
N ILE A 114 5.54 -0.58 -9.67
CA ILE A 114 5.20 0.64 -10.40
C ILE A 114 4.87 0.36 -11.87
N CYS A 115 5.40 -0.73 -12.46
CA CYS A 115 5.12 -1.11 -13.85
C CYS A 115 3.62 -1.24 -14.13
N TYR A 116 2.83 -1.67 -13.15
CA TYR A 116 1.38 -1.80 -13.29
C TYR A 116 0.64 -0.47 -13.31
N ALA A 117 1.29 0.65 -12.97
CA ALA A 117 0.68 1.97 -13.07
C ALA A 117 0.61 2.51 -14.51
N PHE A 118 1.23 1.83 -15.46
CA PHE A 118 1.40 2.30 -16.84
C PHE A 118 0.57 1.52 -17.84
N GLN A 119 0.23 2.21 -18.94
CA GLN A 119 -0.46 1.64 -20.08
C GLN A 119 0.46 0.75 -20.93
N ASP A 120 -0.15 -0.06 -21.80
CA ASP A 120 0.51 -1.07 -22.64
C ASP A 120 1.71 -0.57 -23.45
N PRO A 121 1.73 0.66 -24.03
CA PRO A 121 2.89 1.14 -24.79
C PRO A 121 4.20 1.16 -24.00
N MET A 122 4.15 1.40 -22.68
CA MET A 122 5.35 1.39 -21.84
C MET A 122 5.89 -0.01 -21.65
N TRP A 123 4.99 -0.99 -21.51
CA TRP A 123 5.35 -2.40 -21.39
C TRP A 123 6.09 -2.90 -22.63
N ALA A 124 5.54 -2.64 -23.81
CA ALA A 124 6.15 -3.02 -25.08
C ALA A 124 7.48 -2.29 -25.35
N LYS A 125 7.55 -0.99 -25.08
CA LYS A 125 8.73 -0.16 -25.42
C LYS A 125 9.93 -0.43 -24.51
N TYR A 126 9.68 -0.57 -23.21
CA TYR A 126 10.72 -0.64 -22.19
C TYR A 126 10.92 -2.04 -21.60
N GLY A 127 10.16 -3.04 -22.06
CA GLY A 127 10.31 -4.42 -21.60
C GLY A 127 9.97 -4.60 -20.12
N PHE A 128 8.88 -3.99 -19.65
CA PHE A 128 8.56 -3.92 -18.22
C PHE A 128 8.43 -5.29 -17.54
N ALA A 129 7.93 -6.33 -18.23
CA ALA A 129 7.86 -7.66 -17.63
C ALA A 129 9.21 -8.17 -17.13
N GLU A 130 10.28 -7.93 -17.89
CA GLU A 130 11.62 -8.36 -17.48
C GLU A 130 12.25 -7.35 -16.53
N ALA A 131 12.17 -6.05 -16.84
CA ALA A 131 12.77 -4.98 -16.03
C ALA A 131 12.23 -4.92 -14.60
N PHE A 132 10.97 -5.34 -14.39
CA PHE A 132 10.28 -5.30 -13.10
C PHE A 132 9.91 -6.69 -12.56
N HIS A 133 10.41 -7.76 -13.16
CA HIS A 133 10.12 -9.15 -12.75
C HIS A 133 8.60 -9.48 -12.74
N ALA A 134 7.82 -8.83 -13.60
CA ALA A 134 6.35 -8.88 -13.63
C ALA A 134 5.78 -9.90 -14.65
N LYS A 135 6.56 -10.91 -15.01
CA LYS A 135 6.12 -11.96 -15.95
C LYS A 135 5.19 -13.00 -15.34
N ASP A 136 5.30 -13.24 -14.04
CA ASP A 136 4.46 -14.21 -13.33
C ASP A 136 3.16 -13.55 -12.85
N HIS A 137 2.05 -14.01 -13.42
CA HIS A 137 0.69 -13.57 -13.11
C HIS A 137 -0.11 -14.67 -12.38
N GLY A 138 0.52 -15.79 -12.01
CA GLY A 138 -0.13 -16.93 -11.38
C GLY A 138 -1.15 -17.65 -12.27
N PRO A 139 -1.79 -18.72 -11.75
CA PRO A 139 -2.70 -19.58 -12.51
C PRO A 139 -4.10 -18.98 -12.71
N VAL A 140 -4.38 -17.84 -12.08
CA VAL A 140 -5.71 -17.21 -12.10
C VAL A 140 -5.90 -16.29 -13.29
N PHE A 141 -4.80 -15.87 -13.94
CA PHE A 141 -4.86 -15.13 -15.20
C PHE A 141 -5.02 -16.13 -16.35
N GLN A 142 -6.22 -16.15 -16.92
CA GLN A 142 -6.69 -17.09 -17.95
C GLN A 142 -7.09 -16.37 -19.23
N ALA A 143 -6.56 -15.17 -19.46
CA ALA A 143 -6.71 -14.47 -20.73
C ALA A 143 -6.25 -15.35 -21.89
N ALA A 144 -6.89 -15.21 -23.05
CA ALA A 144 -6.57 -16.01 -24.24
C ALA A 144 -5.09 -15.87 -24.68
N ASP A 145 -4.46 -14.74 -24.35
CA ASP A 145 -3.08 -14.40 -24.63
C ASP A 145 -2.16 -14.50 -23.40
N ALA A 146 -2.57 -15.19 -22.33
CA ALA A 146 -1.84 -15.21 -21.05
C ALA A 146 -0.35 -15.56 -21.20
N ALA A 147 0.00 -16.48 -22.10
CA ALA A 147 1.38 -16.88 -22.38
C ALA A 147 2.30 -15.74 -22.87
N THR A 148 1.73 -14.67 -23.43
CA THR A 148 2.49 -13.56 -24.04
C THR A 148 2.08 -12.18 -23.55
N ALA A 149 0.96 -12.07 -22.84
CA ALA A 149 0.35 -10.79 -22.45
C ALA A 149 1.34 -9.90 -21.68
N THR A 150 1.99 -10.44 -20.64
CA THR A 150 2.91 -9.65 -19.80
C THR A 150 4.15 -9.19 -20.54
N LEU A 151 4.52 -9.78 -21.68
CA LEU A 151 5.69 -9.34 -22.44
C LEU A 151 5.50 -7.98 -23.11
N THR A 152 4.26 -7.61 -23.41
CA THR A 152 3.97 -6.45 -24.27
C THR A 152 2.85 -5.55 -23.75
N ARG A 153 2.08 -5.98 -22.76
CA ARG A 153 0.97 -5.21 -22.20
C ARG A 153 0.84 -5.37 -20.71
N ASN A 154 0.17 -4.41 -20.08
CA ASN A 154 -0.19 -4.50 -18.68
C ASN A 154 -1.33 -5.52 -18.51
N PRO A 155 -1.15 -6.61 -17.75
CA PRO A 155 -2.18 -7.64 -17.61
C PRO A 155 -3.44 -7.15 -16.86
N PHE A 156 -3.34 -6.05 -16.10
CA PHE A 156 -4.44 -5.52 -15.27
C PHE A 156 -5.07 -4.23 -15.81
N TRP A 157 -4.65 -3.71 -16.97
CA TRP A 157 -5.18 -2.43 -17.49
C TRP A 157 -6.42 -2.58 -18.37
N ASN A 158 -6.28 -3.26 -19.51
CA ASN A 158 -7.34 -3.47 -20.50
C ASN A 158 -7.88 -4.90 -20.40
N THR A 159 -8.39 -5.25 -19.23
CA THR A 159 -8.88 -6.61 -18.95
C THR A 159 -10.19 -6.89 -19.67
N LYS A 160 -10.44 -8.15 -19.99
CA LYS A 160 -11.69 -8.63 -20.58
C LYS A 160 -12.43 -9.53 -19.59
N PRO A 161 -13.77 -9.62 -19.69
CA PRO A 161 -14.53 -10.56 -18.88
C PRO A 161 -13.97 -11.98 -19.00
N GLY A 162 -13.65 -12.59 -17.87
CA GLY A 162 -13.08 -13.93 -17.81
C GLY A 162 -11.55 -14.01 -17.90
N ASP A 163 -10.84 -12.90 -18.10
CA ASP A 163 -9.37 -12.87 -18.05
C ASP A 163 -8.82 -13.32 -16.69
N PHE A 164 -9.60 -13.13 -15.62
CA PHE A 164 -9.27 -13.61 -14.28
C PHE A 164 -10.34 -14.55 -13.75
N LYS A 165 -9.93 -15.78 -13.43
CA LYS A 165 -10.80 -16.81 -12.88
C LYS A 165 -10.12 -17.51 -11.71
N VAL A 166 -10.77 -17.46 -10.56
CA VAL A 166 -10.28 -18.07 -9.33
C VAL A 166 -11.03 -19.38 -9.07
N PRO A 167 -10.31 -20.51 -8.87
CA PRO A 167 -10.95 -21.77 -8.49
C PRO A 167 -11.85 -21.62 -7.26
N GLY A 168 -13.08 -22.11 -7.34
CA GLY A 168 -14.08 -22.03 -6.26
C GLY A 168 -14.81 -20.69 -6.14
N ILE A 169 -14.33 -19.60 -6.75
CA ILE A 169 -15.00 -18.28 -6.74
C ILE A 169 -15.64 -17.97 -8.10
N GLY A 170 -14.96 -18.29 -9.21
CA GLY A 170 -15.41 -17.99 -10.56
C GLY A 170 -14.67 -16.80 -11.17
N VAL A 171 -15.33 -16.08 -12.08
CA VAL A 171 -14.78 -14.88 -12.72
C VAL A 171 -14.67 -13.77 -11.67
N VAL A 172 -13.53 -13.10 -11.63
CA VAL A 172 -13.29 -11.99 -10.70
C VAL A 172 -12.77 -10.77 -11.45
N ASP A 173 -13.48 -9.66 -11.33
CA ASP A 173 -13.09 -8.41 -11.97
C ASP A 173 -12.07 -7.69 -11.09
N ILE A 174 -10.78 -7.95 -11.37
CA ILE A 174 -9.63 -7.40 -10.63
C ILE A 174 -8.75 -6.48 -11.50
N GLY A 175 -9.21 -6.11 -12.69
CA GLY A 175 -8.52 -5.09 -13.46
C GLY A 175 -8.58 -3.72 -12.77
N ILE A 176 -7.61 -2.87 -13.08
CA ILE A 176 -7.46 -1.55 -12.45
C ILE A 176 -8.71 -0.69 -12.69
N LYS A 177 -9.29 -0.73 -13.90
CA LYS A 177 -10.51 0.01 -14.23
C LYS A 177 -11.70 -0.45 -13.40
N GLU A 178 -11.85 -1.77 -13.26
CA GLU A 178 -12.94 -2.40 -12.53
C GLU A 178 -12.82 -2.13 -11.01
N LEU A 179 -11.60 -2.13 -10.49
CA LEU A 179 -11.30 -1.77 -9.10
C LEU A 179 -11.52 -0.27 -8.85
N GLN A 180 -11.07 0.60 -9.75
CA GLN A 180 -11.33 2.05 -9.69
C GLN A 180 -12.84 2.35 -9.74
N ALA A 181 -13.59 1.66 -10.60
CA ALA A 181 -15.05 1.76 -10.65
C ALA A 181 -15.72 1.30 -9.35
N SER A 182 -15.07 0.39 -8.60
CA SER A 182 -15.51 -0.05 -7.27
C SER A 182 -15.03 0.88 -6.14
N GLY A 183 -14.39 2.01 -6.45
CA GLY A 183 -13.91 2.99 -5.47
C GLY A 183 -12.48 2.75 -4.95
N VAL A 184 -11.75 1.76 -5.49
CA VAL A 184 -10.35 1.53 -5.11
C VAL A 184 -9.47 2.64 -5.67
N MET A 185 -8.71 3.29 -4.80
CA MET A 185 -7.76 4.33 -5.17
C MET A 185 -6.38 3.73 -5.39
N PHE A 186 -5.69 4.15 -6.46
CA PHE A 186 -4.34 3.70 -6.77
C PHE A 186 -3.36 4.88 -6.76
N CYS A 187 -2.17 4.68 -6.21
CA CYS A 187 -1.08 5.62 -6.35
C CYS A 187 0.23 4.94 -6.74
N VAL A 188 1.12 5.71 -7.38
CA VAL A 188 2.43 5.27 -7.84
C VAL A 188 3.55 6.10 -7.23
N CYS A 189 4.62 5.42 -6.83
CA CYS A 189 5.79 6.03 -6.19
C CYS A 189 6.67 6.81 -7.20
N SER A 190 6.63 8.16 -7.17
CA SER A 190 7.46 9.00 -8.04
C SER A 190 8.97 8.80 -7.83
N ALA A 191 9.41 8.53 -6.60
CA ALA A 191 10.81 8.21 -6.33
C ALA A 191 11.27 6.95 -7.08
N ALA A 192 10.44 5.89 -7.08
CA ALA A 192 10.73 4.67 -7.83
C ALA A 192 10.66 4.92 -9.34
N MET A 193 9.68 5.68 -9.82
CA MET A 193 9.62 6.09 -11.24
C MET A 193 10.92 6.79 -11.68
N THR A 194 11.45 7.69 -10.84
CA THR A 194 12.69 8.42 -11.14
C THR A 194 13.90 7.48 -11.24
N VAL A 195 14.04 6.54 -10.29
CA VAL A 195 15.13 5.55 -10.30
C VAL A 195 15.05 4.67 -11.55
N TYR A 196 13.90 4.07 -11.82
CA TYR A 196 13.77 3.12 -12.91
C TYR A 196 13.78 3.77 -14.29
N SER A 197 13.14 4.93 -14.47
CA SER A 197 13.22 5.67 -15.74
C SER A 197 14.66 6.08 -16.07
N THR A 198 15.45 6.51 -15.08
CA THR A 198 16.87 6.84 -15.27
C THR A 198 17.69 5.61 -15.63
N ALA A 199 17.51 4.49 -14.92
CA ALA A 199 18.24 3.26 -15.18
C ALA A 199 17.93 2.70 -16.58
N ILE A 200 16.64 2.64 -16.96
CA ILE A 200 16.19 2.16 -18.27
C ILE A 200 16.67 3.11 -19.38
N ALA A 201 16.59 4.43 -19.17
CA ALA A 201 17.12 5.40 -20.13
C ALA A 201 18.61 5.17 -20.39
N GLY A 202 19.40 4.98 -19.33
CA GLY A 202 20.83 4.67 -19.43
C GLY A 202 21.10 3.38 -20.21
N GLY A 203 20.35 2.31 -19.93
CA GLY A 203 20.46 1.04 -20.64
C GLY A 203 20.10 1.11 -22.13
N MET A 204 19.27 2.09 -22.52
CA MET A 204 18.82 2.29 -23.90
C MET A 204 19.53 3.44 -24.63
N GLY A 205 20.44 4.18 -23.97
CA GLY A 205 21.05 5.38 -24.53
C GLY A 205 20.07 6.54 -24.75
N LEU A 206 18.98 6.59 -23.99
CA LEU A 206 17.96 7.64 -24.02
C LEU A 206 18.24 8.70 -22.95
N LYS A 207 17.57 9.85 -23.07
CA LYS A 207 17.61 10.91 -22.04
C LYS A 207 16.65 10.59 -20.89
N PRO A 208 17.10 10.58 -19.62
CA PRO A 208 16.24 10.28 -18.47
C PRO A 208 15.00 11.18 -18.37
N GLU A 209 15.13 12.47 -18.68
CA GLU A 209 14.04 13.44 -18.64
C GLU A 209 12.93 13.12 -19.65
N ASP A 210 13.29 12.68 -20.85
CA ASP A 210 12.34 12.30 -21.90
C ASP A 210 11.58 11.03 -21.51
N VAL A 211 12.30 10.03 -20.98
CA VAL A 211 11.69 8.77 -20.49
C VAL A 211 10.74 9.04 -19.32
N MET A 212 11.14 9.85 -18.35
CA MET A 212 10.27 10.19 -17.21
C MET A 212 9.04 10.99 -17.64
N ALA A 213 9.18 11.92 -18.60
CA ALA A 213 8.04 12.66 -19.15
C ALA A 213 7.06 11.73 -19.88
N GLU A 214 7.57 10.79 -20.68
CA GLU A 214 6.75 9.79 -21.37
C GLU A 214 6.04 8.85 -20.40
N TRP A 215 6.72 8.41 -19.34
CA TRP A 215 6.12 7.59 -18.29
C TRP A 215 4.96 8.30 -17.62
N LYS A 216 5.12 9.58 -17.25
CA LYS A 216 4.03 10.39 -16.68
C LYS A 216 2.84 10.50 -17.64
N ALA A 217 3.10 10.70 -18.93
CA ALA A 217 2.07 10.79 -19.96
C ALA A 217 1.32 9.46 -20.20
N ASN A 218 1.95 8.33 -19.87
CA ASN A 218 1.39 6.99 -20.05
C ASN A 218 0.97 6.33 -18.74
N LEU A 219 0.83 7.10 -17.66
CA LEU A 219 0.13 6.61 -16.48
C LEU A 219 -1.30 6.25 -16.85
N ILE A 220 -1.80 5.20 -16.20
CA ILE A 220 -3.21 4.87 -16.24
C ILE A 220 -4.00 6.02 -15.61
N PRO A 221 -5.08 6.51 -16.26
CA PRO A 221 -5.99 7.49 -15.68
C PRO A 221 -6.38 7.17 -14.24
N ASP A 222 -6.51 8.22 -13.42
CA ASP A 222 -6.88 8.15 -12.00
C ASP A 222 -5.90 7.39 -11.08
N ILE A 223 -4.69 7.05 -11.55
CA ILE A 223 -3.58 6.70 -10.66
C ILE A 223 -2.84 7.97 -10.24
N GLN A 224 -2.82 8.25 -8.94
CA GLN A 224 -2.12 9.42 -8.40
C GLN A 224 -0.62 9.16 -8.32
N MET A 225 0.17 10.00 -8.98
CA MET A 225 1.61 10.05 -8.70
C MET A 225 1.82 10.74 -7.35
N VAL A 226 2.46 10.06 -6.39
CA VAL A 226 2.77 10.57 -5.05
C VAL A 226 4.29 10.70 -4.89
N PRO A 227 4.80 11.55 -3.97
CA PRO A 227 6.24 11.77 -3.82
C PRO A 227 7.00 10.46 -3.55
N SER A 228 6.46 9.61 -2.68
CA SER A 228 6.92 8.24 -2.51
C SER A 228 5.80 7.33 -1.99
N GLY A 229 5.91 6.02 -2.29
CA GLY A 229 4.99 5.02 -1.75
C GLY A 229 5.10 4.87 -0.23
N VAL A 230 6.31 5.03 0.34
CA VAL A 230 6.51 4.97 1.80
C VAL A 230 5.77 6.12 2.49
N TRP A 231 5.83 7.32 1.90
CA TRP A 231 5.06 8.48 2.37
C TRP A 231 3.55 8.20 2.29
N ALA A 232 3.07 7.65 1.17
CA ALA A 232 1.66 7.33 0.99
C ALA A 232 1.13 6.32 2.02
N LEU A 233 1.93 5.29 2.37
CA LEU A 233 1.59 4.33 3.41
C LEU A 233 1.48 5.01 4.79
N GLY A 234 2.43 5.89 5.13
CA GLY A 234 2.36 6.66 6.38
C GLY A 234 1.14 7.58 6.43
N ARG A 235 0.86 8.31 5.35
CA ARG A 235 -0.32 9.19 5.25
C ARG A 235 -1.63 8.42 5.33
N ALA A 236 -1.72 7.24 4.73
CA ALA A 236 -2.88 6.36 4.88
C ALA A 236 -3.08 5.90 6.34
N GLN A 237 -2.01 5.56 7.06
CA GLN A 237 -2.09 5.19 8.48
C GLN A 237 -2.52 6.37 9.37
N GLU A 238 -2.06 7.59 9.08
CA GLU A 238 -2.54 8.81 9.75
C GLU A 238 -4.06 9.01 9.57
N LEU A 239 -4.62 8.52 8.46
CA LEU A 239 -6.06 8.47 8.17
C LEU A 239 -6.75 7.21 8.68
N LYS A 240 -6.09 6.46 9.59
CA LYS A 240 -6.57 5.25 10.25
C LYS A 240 -6.84 4.08 9.29
N CYS A 241 -6.12 4.00 8.18
CA CYS A 241 -6.14 2.80 7.35
C CYS A 241 -5.41 1.65 8.06
N ALA A 242 -6.02 0.46 8.05
CA ALA A 242 -5.29 -0.77 8.31
C ALA A 242 -4.24 -1.00 7.23
N TYR A 243 -3.11 -1.59 7.59
CA TYR A 243 -2.03 -1.91 6.66
C TYR A 243 -2.06 -3.38 6.27
N ILE A 244 -1.97 -3.67 4.97
CA ILE A 244 -1.78 -5.03 4.45
C ILE A 244 -0.64 -5.02 3.43
N PHE A 245 0.30 -5.94 3.58
CA PHE A 245 1.37 -6.18 2.61
C PHE A 245 0.86 -7.10 1.51
N ALA A 246 0.70 -6.60 0.29
CA ALA A 246 0.08 -7.29 -0.84
C ALA A 246 1.05 -8.22 -1.58
N GLY A 247 1.45 -9.28 -0.86
CA GLY A 247 2.51 -10.21 -1.25
C GLY A 247 3.87 -9.68 -0.88
#